data_AF-A0A0G4LSK2-F1
#
_entry.id   AF-A0A0G4LSK2-F1
#
_cell.length_a   1.000
_cell.length_b   1.000
_cell.length_c   1.000
_cell.angle_alpha   90.00
_cell.angle_beta   90.00
_cell.angle_gamma   90.00
#
_symmetry.space_group_name_H-M   'P 1'
#
loop_
_entity.id
_entity.type
_entity.pdbx_description
1 polymer ?
#
loop_
_entity_poly.entity_id
_entity_poly.type
_entity_poly.pdbx_seq_one_letter_code
_entity_poly.pdbx_strand_id
1 'polypeptide(L)'
;MQLGELQQRTTTCFRPSNAIAGLVNPQQDPWEVARLKARHGISVKYRGDPSLPGNHSAAIPDTENCSFWIIDLPPDLTHNQLLRCIRNTGRVHACVINPPDPRNRHYTAAAKIVFFDLWAADKFMSDTFFWGFIVGTHCARVKRNRIKSAPQPHAGDRSRVLIIEGHPSFVNARELTRYFDEKFQYQVDSVIDVYCTEDVGIVEYRFGSYRCQAQTARMAIETEHMGSGSNLEILTLDGEGSDSAHELHMVPGPPPPVTSSERVAADGNLTILSKRTERQRKRLEKKASKRPPKSIGTGLFPLPDELLLSIFAHLRPSDLLRLQQTCKSMREYLRTWESVLVKEVIARRYACLEPCLRLPALMKDIDPSIHPALLHPERQGGMGIHKKFQHVLPADPTCICTCLTCILRWNSLCLVVDFAHWQPNLDSGTPIPMIPRGKLPVWNEDLVAENAKIVQRALVSPLWYARVLEVHLSSTTRSIRRHAANQGNRRRRFRMAKEDEMSGTDEFLQRSGPPTMDFPFHRDNYYMLESYLPNRGWSSDLERWLYMPDWHERDLHWVSERWGEKSSTGKNTTMKQATDQGGTGTEERETQSCNSATIPALIQPTENAHQLSELQK
;
A
#
# COMPACT_ATOMS: atom_id res chain seq x y z
N MET A 1 -17.23 15.55 -31.75
CA MET A 1 -16.27 16.01 -30.72
C MET A 1 -14.88 15.84 -31.28
N GLN A 2 -14.27 16.94 -31.73
CA GLN A 2 -12.92 16.97 -32.30
C GLN A 2 -11.89 16.89 -31.16
N LEU A 3 -11.09 15.83 -31.18
CA LEU A 3 -9.85 15.73 -30.42
C LEU A 3 -8.85 16.71 -31.05
N GLY A 4 -8.56 17.81 -30.36
CA GLY A 4 -7.51 18.75 -30.76
C GLY A 4 -6.14 18.11 -30.57
N GLU A 5 -5.44 17.87 -31.67
CA GLU A 5 -4.04 17.45 -31.70
C GLU A 5 -3.16 18.56 -31.10
N LEU A 6 -2.58 18.32 -29.92
CA LEU A 6 -1.46 19.13 -29.44
C LEU A 6 -0.24 18.82 -30.31
N GLN A 7 0.17 19.78 -31.14
CA GLN A 7 1.41 19.74 -31.91
C GLN A 7 2.60 19.36 -31.02
N GLN A 8 3.35 18.33 -31.44
CA GLN A 8 4.61 17.92 -30.82
C GLN A 8 5.62 19.07 -30.90
N ARG A 9 5.87 19.75 -29.77
CA ARG A 9 6.91 20.78 -29.66
C ARG A 9 8.29 20.13 -29.75
N THR A 10 9.11 20.58 -30.70
CA THR A 10 10.51 20.17 -30.83
C THR A 10 11.29 20.52 -29.56
N THR A 11 12.00 19.53 -29.01
CA THR A 11 12.76 19.61 -27.76
C THR A 11 13.95 20.56 -27.89
N THR A 12 13.73 21.85 -27.64
CA THR A 12 14.83 22.79 -27.40
C THR A 12 15.36 22.62 -25.97
N CYS A 13 16.68 22.61 -25.82
CA CYS A 13 17.39 22.38 -24.55
C CYS A 13 17.01 23.44 -23.50
N PHE A 14 16.38 22.99 -22.40
CA PHE A 14 15.97 23.82 -21.25
C PHE A 14 17.12 24.67 -20.69
N ARG A 15 16.87 25.97 -20.47
CA ARG A 15 17.80 26.91 -19.84
C ARG A 15 17.23 27.40 -18.49
N PRO A 16 17.81 26.96 -17.35
CA PRO A 16 17.32 27.34 -16.01
C PRO A 16 17.33 28.85 -15.72
N SER A 17 18.08 29.66 -16.48
CA SER A 17 18.25 31.10 -16.25
C SER A 17 17.44 32.00 -17.18
N ASN A 18 16.70 31.45 -18.16
CA ASN A 18 15.96 32.26 -19.14
C ASN A 18 14.60 32.80 -18.62
N ALA A 19 14.32 32.64 -17.33
CA ALA A 19 13.06 33.04 -16.69
C ALA A 19 12.85 34.56 -16.61
N ILE A 20 13.81 35.38 -17.03
CA ILE A 20 13.64 36.83 -17.11
C ILE A 20 14.23 37.25 -18.46
N ALA A 21 13.37 37.73 -19.35
CA ALA A 21 13.81 38.59 -20.44
C ALA A 21 14.63 39.75 -19.82
N GLY A 22 15.97 39.69 -19.93
CA GLY A 22 16.84 40.81 -19.55
C GLY A 22 17.87 40.62 -18.42
N LEU A 23 18.06 39.43 -17.81
CA LEU A 23 19.05 39.24 -16.72
C LEU A 23 20.16 38.21 -17.01
N VAL A 24 20.55 38.03 -18.27
CA VAL A 24 21.96 37.63 -18.52
C VAL A 24 22.73 38.93 -18.49
N ASN A 25 23.53 39.15 -17.44
CA ASN A 25 24.41 40.31 -17.37
C ASN A 25 25.35 40.24 -18.59
N PRO A 26 25.17 41.08 -19.63
CA PRO A 26 25.86 40.89 -20.92
C PRO A 26 27.38 41.09 -20.83
N GLN A 27 27.87 41.53 -19.67
CA GLN A 27 29.26 41.88 -19.38
C GLN A 27 30.07 40.84 -18.59
N GLN A 28 29.56 39.64 -18.29
CA GLN A 28 30.41 38.67 -17.57
C GLN A 28 31.49 38.08 -18.49
N ASP A 29 32.76 38.32 -18.14
CA ASP A 29 33.92 37.76 -18.84
C ASP A 29 33.81 36.22 -18.89
N PRO A 30 33.81 35.60 -20.09
CA PRO A 30 33.76 34.15 -20.25
C PRO A 30 34.81 33.39 -19.42
N TRP A 31 35.99 33.99 -19.22
CA TRP A 31 37.05 33.39 -18.42
C TRP A 31 36.72 33.40 -16.93
N GLU A 32 36.10 34.45 -16.43
CA GLU A 32 35.64 34.55 -15.03
C GLU A 32 34.51 33.56 -14.75
N VAL A 33 33.56 33.42 -15.68
CA VAL A 33 32.49 32.42 -15.62
C VAL A 33 33.06 30.99 -15.61
N ALA A 34 34.05 30.70 -16.46
CA ALA A 34 34.73 29.41 -16.48
C ALA A 34 35.47 29.12 -15.16
N ARG A 35 36.13 30.13 -14.59
CA ARG A 35 36.84 30.04 -13.31
C ARG A 35 35.87 29.80 -12.14
N LEU A 36 34.73 30.49 -12.11
CA LEU A 36 33.66 30.29 -11.13
C LEU A 36 33.08 28.88 -11.24
N LYS A 37 32.80 28.42 -12.46
CA LYS A 37 32.34 27.03 -12.69
C LYS A 37 33.35 26.02 -12.16
N ALA A 38 34.64 26.19 -12.46
CA ALA A 38 35.69 25.30 -11.97
C ALA A 38 35.79 25.31 -10.44
N ARG A 39 35.75 26.50 -9.81
CA ARG A 39 35.80 26.65 -8.35
C ARG A 39 34.67 25.92 -7.63
N HIS A 40 33.46 25.95 -8.20
CA HIS A 40 32.27 25.33 -7.60
C HIS A 40 31.97 23.93 -8.15
N GLY A 41 32.86 23.34 -8.96
CA GLY A 41 32.67 22.01 -9.55
C GLY A 41 31.48 21.91 -10.51
N ILE A 42 31.07 23.03 -11.12
CA ILE A 42 29.95 23.12 -12.05
C ILE A 42 30.42 22.75 -13.45
N SER A 43 29.62 21.95 -14.17
CA SER A 43 29.94 21.54 -15.54
C SER A 43 30.09 22.73 -16.48
N VAL A 44 31.08 22.67 -17.39
CA VAL A 44 31.26 23.66 -18.46
C VAL A 44 29.99 23.77 -19.33
N LYS A 45 29.30 22.64 -19.54
CA LYS A 45 28.03 22.56 -20.29
C LYS A 45 26.83 23.17 -19.56
N TYR A 46 26.95 23.49 -18.27
CA TYR A 46 25.87 24.13 -17.52
C TYR A 46 25.62 25.55 -18.06
N ARG A 47 24.37 25.83 -18.44
CA ARG A 47 23.96 27.09 -19.06
C ARG A 47 23.31 28.08 -18.09
N GLY A 48 23.20 27.73 -16.82
CA GLY A 48 22.71 28.65 -15.79
C GLY A 48 23.82 29.51 -15.19
N ASP A 49 23.43 30.58 -14.51
CA ASP A 49 24.35 31.51 -13.85
C ASP A 49 25.12 30.84 -12.70
N PRO A 50 26.45 30.65 -12.81
CA PRO A 50 27.24 29.99 -11.77
C PRO A 50 27.46 30.87 -10.53
N SER A 51 27.06 32.14 -10.51
CA SER A 51 27.17 33.01 -9.32
C SER A 51 26.07 32.74 -8.29
N LEU A 52 24.92 32.21 -8.74
CA LEU A 52 23.78 31.96 -7.86
C LEU A 52 23.99 30.70 -7.00
N PRO A 53 23.94 30.80 -5.65
CA PRO A 53 24.15 29.64 -4.76
C PRO A 53 23.20 28.47 -5.05
N GLY A 54 21.96 28.77 -5.46
CA GLY A 54 20.98 27.74 -5.82
C GLY A 54 21.36 26.89 -7.04
N ASN A 55 22.37 27.28 -7.81
CA ASN A 55 22.90 26.52 -8.95
C ASN A 55 24.07 25.61 -8.58
N HIS A 56 24.52 25.64 -7.32
CA HIS A 56 25.62 24.82 -6.82
C HIS A 56 25.12 23.50 -6.25
N SER A 57 26.01 22.53 -6.10
CA SER A 57 25.70 21.31 -5.33
C SER A 57 25.60 21.67 -3.85
N ALA A 58 24.55 21.21 -3.17
CA ALA A 58 24.40 21.42 -1.73
C ALA A 58 25.48 20.67 -0.94
N ALA A 59 26.01 21.32 0.11
CA ALA A 59 26.97 20.74 1.05
C ALA A 59 26.26 19.92 2.13
N ILE A 60 25.67 18.78 1.72
CA ILE A 60 24.85 17.90 2.57
C ILE A 60 25.29 16.43 2.43
N PRO A 61 25.02 15.58 3.43
CA PRO A 61 25.22 14.14 3.30
C PRO A 61 24.29 13.53 2.23
N ASP A 62 24.67 12.36 1.69
CA ASP A 62 23.85 11.69 0.66
C ASP A 62 22.46 11.27 1.15
N THR A 63 22.35 11.02 2.46
CA THR A 63 21.09 10.71 3.15
C THR A 63 20.10 11.87 3.12
N GLU A 64 20.54 13.11 2.88
CA GLU A 64 19.67 14.30 2.80
C GLU A 64 19.43 14.77 1.36
N ASN A 65 19.95 14.05 0.36
CA ASN A 65 19.94 14.48 -1.02
C ASN A 65 18.62 14.22 -1.74
N CYS A 66 17.84 15.26 -2.05
CA CYS A 66 16.56 15.15 -2.74
C CYS A 66 16.67 15.01 -4.28
N SER A 67 17.89 14.89 -4.83
CA SER A 67 18.18 14.88 -6.26
C SER A 67 18.52 13.47 -6.76
N PHE A 68 17.91 13.08 -7.87
CA PHE A 68 18.08 11.78 -8.54
C PHE A 68 18.55 11.95 -9.97
N TRP A 69 19.32 10.96 -10.42
CA TRP A 69 19.73 10.78 -11.80
C TRP A 69 19.19 9.45 -12.31
N ILE A 70 18.48 9.51 -13.43
CA ILE A 70 17.76 8.38 -14.03
C ILE A 70 18.31 8.17 -15.43
N ILE A 71 18.63 6.92 -15.78
CA ILE A 71 19.20 6.53 -17.07
C ILE A 71 18.45 5.33 -17.64
N ASP A 72 18.74 5.01 -18.90
CA ASP A 72 18.08 3.95 -19.67
C ASP A 72 16.58 4.21 -19.91
N LEU A 73 16.21 5.50 -20.01
CA LEU A 73 14.85 5.95 -20.31
C LEU A 73 14.54 5.88 -21.82
N PRO A 74 13.24 5.84 -22.22
CA PRO A 74 12.86 5.88 -23.63
C PRO A 74 13.50 7.06 -24.37
N PRO A 75 14.00 6.87 -25.60
CA PRO A 75 14.72 7.92 -26.34
C PRO A 75 13.84 9.13 -26.70
N ASP A 76 12.53 8.94 -26.82
CA ASP A 76 11.50 9.93 -27.14
C ASP A 76 10.73 10.42 -25.90
N LEU A 77 11.28 10.20 -24.70
CA LEU A 77 10.61 10.49 -23.43
C LEU A 77 10.18 11.96 -23.30
N THR A 78 8.91 12.15 -22.95
CA THR A 78 8.33 13.46 -22.61
C THR A 78 8.24 13.70 -21.10
N HIS A 79 8.11 14.96 -20.70
CA HIS A 79 7.89 15.31 -19.28
C HIS A 79 6.60 14.70 -18.74
N ASN A 80 5.52 14.67 -19.54
CA ASN A 80 4.26 14.03 -19.15
C ASN A 80 4.45 12.54 -18.82
N GLN A 81 5.10 11.78 -19.71
CA GLN A 81 5.34 10.35 -19.50
C GLN A 81 6.16 10.10 -18.24
N LEU A 82 7.25 10.85 -18.04
CA LEU A 82 8.11 10.69 -16.86
C LEU A 82 7.38 11.07 -15.56
N LEU A 83 6.74 12.25 -15.54
CA LEU A 83 6.05 12.77 -14.36
C LEU A 83 4.81 11.95 -14.01
N ARG A 84 4.17 11.31 -14.99
CA ARG A 84 3.08 10.36 -14.77
C ARG A 84 3.57 9.11 -14.02
N CYS A 85 4.77 8.59 -14.32
CA CYS A 85 5.35 7.43 -13.64
C CYS A 85 5.76 7.72 -12.18
N ILE A 86 5.92 8.99 -11.79
CA ILE A 86 6.31 9.39 -10.43
C ILE A 86 5.20 10.12 -9.66
N ARG A 87 3.95 9.97 -10.11
CA ARG A 87 2.79 10.42 -9.33
C ARG A 87 2.73 9.67 -8.01
N ASN A 88 2.19 10.32 -6.98
CA ASN A 88 2.08 9.77 -5.62
C ASN A 88 3.41 9.50 -4.90
N THR A 89 4.50 10.12 -5.36
CA THR A 89 5.81 10.06 -4.69
C THR A 89 6.04 11.29 -3.83
N GLY A 90 5.72 12.47 -4.35
CA GLY A 90 5.81 13.75 -3.68
C GLY A 90 6.00 14.88 -4.67
N ARG A 91 6.14 16.11 -4.17
CA ARG A 91 6.22 17.29 -5.04
C ARG A 91 7.58 17.37 -5.72
N VAL A 92 7.54 17.65 -7.02
CA VAL A 92 8.72 17.80 -7.86
C VAL A 92 9.12 19.26 -7.91
N HIS A 93 10.30 19.56 -7.38
CA HIS A 93 10.91 20.88 -7.43
C HIS A 93 11.50 21.17 -8.82
N ALA A 94 12.19 20.18 -9.41
CA ALA A 94 12.75 20.29 -10.75
C ALA A 94 12.77 18.93 -11.46
N CYS A 95 12.50 18.94 -12.76
CA CYS A 95 12.63 17.81 -13.68
C CYS A 95 13.32 18.30 -14.95
N VAL A 96 14.38 17.61 -15.36
CA VAL A 96 15.12 17.89 -16.59
C VAL A 96 15.35 16.59 -17.33
N ILE A 97 14.89 16.51 -18.57
CA ILE A 97 15.14 15.39 -19.47
C ILE A 97 16.27 15.77 -20.43
N ASN A 98 17.29 14.92 -20.51
CA ASN A 98 18.35 14.98 -21.49
C ASN A 98 18.06 13.94 -22.58
N PRO A 99 17.91 14.37 -23.85
CA PRO A 99 17.68 13.45 -24.95
C PRO A 99 18.92 12.56 -25.17
N PRO A 100 18.77 11.45 -25.91
CA PRO A 100 19.88 10.64 -26.38
C PRO A 100 20.95 11.51 -27.08
N ASP A 101 22.21 11.16 -26.85
CA ASP A 101 23.36 11.75 -27.55
C ASP A 101 24.21 10.63 -28.18
N PRO A 102 23.85 10.20 -29.41
CA PRO A 102 24.58 9.14 -30.10
C PRO A 102 26.06 9.44 -30.31
N ARG A 103 26.46 10.73 -30.38
CA ARG A 103 27.87 11.14 -30.55
C ARG A 103 28.71 10.76 -29.34
N ASN A 104 28.10 10.75 -28.16
CA ASN A 104 28.72 10.32 -26.90
C ASN A 104 28.32 8.89 -26.49
N ARG A 105 27.77 8.10 -27.43
CA ARG A 105 27.29 6.71 -27.19
C ARG A 105 26.19 6.61 -26.12
N HIS A 106 25.33 7.62 -26.03
CA HIS A 106 24.15 7.63 -25.19
C HIS A 106 22.90 7.43 -26.06
N TYR A 107 22.42 6.19 -26.18
CA TYR A 107 21.30 5.85 -27.07
C TYR A 107 19.92 6.01 -26.42
N THR A 108 19.88 6.12 -25.10
CA THR A 108 18.66 6.32 -24.29
C THR A 108 18.64 7.73 -23.71
N ALA A 109 17.44 8.21 -23.35
CA ALA A 109 17.34 9.45 -22.59
C ALA A 109 17.86 9.26 -21.15
N ALA A 110 18.18 10.38 -20.51
CA ALA A 110 18.48 10.44 -19.08
C ALA A 110 17.70 11.59 -18.44
N ALA A 111 17.38 11.51 -17.16
CA ALA A 111 16.65 12.56 -16.47
C ALA A 111 17.26 12.90 -15.11
N LYS A 112 17.15 14.17 -14.73
CA LYS A 112 17.34 14.65 -13.36
C LYS A 112 15.99 14.96 -12.77
N ILE A 113 15.68 14.40 -11.60
CA ILE A 113 14.50 14.75 -10.81
C ILE A 113 14.94 15.24 -9.45
N VAL A 114 14.34 16.32 -8.95
CA VAL A 114 14.57 16.87 -7.61
C VAL A 114 13.22 17.00 -6.92
N PHE A 115 13.07 16.37 -5.76
CA PHE A 115 11.89 16.52 -4.91
C PHE A 115 12.03 17.74 -3.99
N PHE A 116 10.89 18.27 -3.53
CA PHE A 116 10.87 19.35 -2.54
C PHE A 116 11.38 18.88 -1.17
N ASP A 117 11.00 17.68 -0.74
CA ASP A 117 11.25 17.18 0.61
C ASP A 117 11.95 15.82 0.61
N LEU A 118 12.59 15.52 1.74
CA LEU A 118 13.39 14.31 1.90
C LEU A 118 12.53 13.05 1.93
N TRP A 119 11.32 13.14 2.49
CA TRP A 119 10.39 12.03 2.56
C TRP A 119 10.01 11.53 1.16
N ALA A 120 9.70 12.45 0.23
CA ALA A 120 9.42 12.12 -1.15
C ALA A 120 10.62 11.48 -1.86
N ALA A 121 11.83 11.97 -1.58
CA ALA A 121 13.07 11.39 -2.11
C ALA A 121 13.30 9.95 -1.59
N ASP A 122 13.12 9.71 -0.30
CA ASP A 122 13.29 8.38 0.31
C ASP A 122 12.21 7.41 -0.19
N LYS A 123 10.96 7.88 -0.30
CA LYS A 123 9.87 7.12 -0.90
C LYS A 123 10.19 6.73 -2.34
N PHE A 124 10.66 7.67 -3.16
CA PHE A 124 11.05 7.39 -4.55
C PHE A 124 12.15 6.31 -4.63
N MET A 125 13.19 6.44 -3.79
CA MET A 125 14.28 5.48 -3.77
C MET A 125 13.80 4.08 -3.35
N SER A 126 12.94 4.02 -2.32
CA SER A 126 12.36 2.77 -1.83
C SER A 126 11.48 2.10 -2.90
N ASP A 127 10.56 2.85 -3.50
CA ASP A 127 9.66 2.35 -4.53
C ASP A 127 10.44 1.80 -5.73
N THR A 128 11.46 2.53 -6.19
CA THR A 128 12.28 2.12 -7.34
C THR A 128 13.22 0.95 -7.02
N PHE A 129 13.61 0.77 -5.76
CA PHE A 129 14.40 -0.39 -5.31
C PHE A 129 13.56 -1.67 -5.27
N PHE A 130 12.35 -1.61 -4.71
CA PHE A 130 11.49 -2.79 -4.56
C PHE A 130 10.76 -3.19 -5.84
N TRP A 131 10.31 -2.20 -6.63
CA TRP A 131 9.43 -2.44 -7.78
C TRP A 131 10.11 -2.18 -9.13
N GLY A 132 11.35 -1.67 -9.13
CA GLY A 132 11.98 -1.11 -10.33
C GLY A 132 11.38 0.24 -10.74
N PHE A 133 11.97 0.87 -11.75
CA PHE A 133 11.42 2.10 -12.34
C PHE A 133 11.14 1.91 -13.82
N ILE A 134 9.88 1.62 -14.18
CA ILE A 134 9.48 1.30 -15.55
C ILE A 134 8.82 2.52 -16.19
N VAL A 135 9.33 2.92 -17.36
CA VAL A 135 8.76 4.01 -18.17
C VAL A 135 8.54 3.48 -19.59
N GLY A 136 7.27 3.28 -19.96
CA GLY A 136 6.93 2.56 -21.19
C GLY A 136 7.41 1.11 -21.12
N THR A 137 8.22 0.69 -22.08
CA THR A 137 8.86 -0.64 -22.13
C THR A 137 10.25 -0.69 -21.53
N HIS A 138 10.76 0.44 -21.03
CA HIS A 138 12.12 0.56 -20.52
C HIS A 138 12.16 0.40 -19.00
N CYS A 139 13.05 -0.47 -18.51
CA CYS A 139 13.40 -0.54 -17.09
C CYS A 139 14.57 0.42 -16.83
N ALA A 140 14.23 1.62 -16.35
CA ALA A 140 15.18 2.69 -16.10
C ALA A 140 15.93 2.46 -14.78
N ARG A 141 17.20 2.87 -14.75
CA ARG A 141 18.02 2.81 -13.53
C ARG A 141 18.00 4.15 -12.82
N VAL A 142 17.69 4.12 -11.53
CA VAL A 142 17.62 5.30 -10.66
C VAL A 142 18.79 5.29 -9.69
N LYS A 143 19.45 6.45 -9.53
CA LYS A 143 20.53 6.67 -8.55
C LYS A 143 20.37 8.04 -7.90
N ARG A 144 20.82 8.20 -6.65
CA ARG A 144 21.02 9.54 -6.06
C ARG A 144 22.01 10.32 -6.95
N ASN A 145 21.69 11.56 -7.25
CA ASN A 145 22.50 12.38 -8.14
C ASN A 145 23.75 12.87 -7.42
N ARG A 146 24.90 12.84 -8.12
CA ARG A 146 26.15 13.42 -7.62
C ARG A 146 26.02 14.91 -7.30
N ILE A 147 25.22 15.63 -8.08
CA ILE A 147 24.91 17.03 -7.81
C ILE A 147 23.71 17.09 -6.84
N LYS A 148 24.02 17.37 -5.58
CA LYS A 148 23.08 17.25 -4.47
C LYS A 148 22.14 18.44 -4.37
N SER A 149 20.93 18.20 -3.89
CA SER A 149 19.97 19.26 -3.57
C SER A 149 19.35 18.98 -2.21
N ALA A 150 19.41 19.97 -1.32
CA ALA A 150 18.81 19.89 0.01
C ALA A 150 17.27 19.97 -0.08
N PRO A 151 16.54 19.54 0.96
CA PRO A 151 15.12 19.82 1.11
C PRO A 151 14.85 21.34 0.98
N GLN A 152 13.81 21.70 0.24
CA GLN A 152 13.48 23.08 -0.04
C GLN A 152 12.72 23.71 1.14
N PRO A 153 13.14 24.89 1.63
CA PRO A 153 12.41 25.61 2.68
C PRO A 153 11.07 26.09 2.12
N HIS A 154 10.02 26.05 2.96
CA HIS A 154 8.64 26.42 2.57
C HIS A 154 8.11 25.55 1.42
N ALA A 155 8.19 24.22 1.56
CA ALA A 155 7.60 23.34 0.56
C ALA A 155 6.08 23.55 0.47
N GLY A 156 5.41 23.90 1.58
CA GLY A 156 3.95 23.99 1.76
C GLY A 156 3.19 24.62 0.61
N ASP A 157 3.52 25.85 0.23
CA ASP A 157 2.78 26.73 -0.69
C ASP A 157 3.28 26.69 -2.14
N ARG A 158 4.18 25.76 -2.49
CA ARG A 158 4.87 25.76 -3.79
C ARG A 158 4.61 24.47 -4.56
N SER A 159 4.19 24.63 -5.80
CA SER A 159 3.89 23.52 -6.70
C SER A 159 4.24 23.85 -8.14
N ARG A 160 4.63 22.82 -8.91
CA ARG A 160 4.77 22.93 -10.38
C ARG A 160 3.42 23.08 -11.09
N VAL A 161 2.33 22.95 -10.35
CA VAL A 161 0.95 23.05 -10.83
C VAL A 161 0.35 24.36 -10.33
N LEU A 162 -0.15 25.17 -11.26
CA LEU A 162 -0.89 26.39 -10.97
C LEU A 162 -2.36 26.17 -11.31
N ILE A 163 -3.25 26.57 -10.40
CA ILE A 163 -4.66 26.78 -10.70
C ILE A 163 -4.83 28.28 -10.91
N ILE A 164 -5.27 28.66 -12.10
CA ILE A 164 -5.41 30.05 -12.52
C ILE A 164 -6.90 30.28 -12.76
N GLU A 165 -7.48 31.24 -12.04
CA GLU A 165 -8.88 31.65 -12.14
C GLU A 165 -8.97 33.09 -12.61
N GLY A 166 -9.87 33.37 -13.56
CA GLY A 166 -10.18 34.73 -14.01
C GLY A 166 -11.07 34.74 -15.24
N HIS A 167 -11.14 35.85 -15.96
CA HIS A 167 -12.07 35.97 -17.10
C HIS A 167 -11.69 35.02 -18.26
N PRO A 168 -12.65 34.30 -18.87
CA PRO A 168 -12.39 33.31 -19.93
C PRO A 168 -11.67 33.86 -21.17
N SER A 169 -11.74 35.17 -21.42
CA SER A 169 -10.98 35.81 -22.51
C SER A 169 -9.45 35.71 -22.35
N PHE A 170 -8.97 35.48 -21.12
CA PHE A 170 -7.56 35.28 -20.80
C PHE A 170 -7.30 33.92 -20.16
N VAL A 171 -8.18 33.46 -19.26
CA VAL A 171 -8.03 32.22 -18.51
C VAL A 171 -8.71 31.06 -19.25
N ASN A 172 -8.03 30.59 -20.28
CA ASN A 172 -8.32 29.34 -20.98
C ASN A 172 -6.99 28.73 -21.48
N ALA A 173 -6.96 27.42 -21.76
CA ALA A 173 -5.75 26.73 -22.18
C ALA A 173 -5.01 27.42 -23.33
N ARG A 174 -5.73 27.89 -24.36
CA ARG A 174 -5.13 28.51 -25.55
C ARG A 174 -4.43 29.82 -25.22
N GLU A 175 -5.12 30.73 -24.55
CA GLU A 175 -4.59 32.07 -24.26
C GLU A 175 -3.49 32.04 -23.20
N LEU A 176 -3.59 31.20 -22.17
CA LEU A 176 -2.53 31.01 -21.18
C LEU A 176 -1.27 30.40 -21.81
N THR A 177 -1.41 29.40 -22.68
CA THR A 177 -0.27 28.83 -23.41
C THR A 177 0.40 29.88 -24.29
N ARG A 178 -0.39 30.67 -25.05
CA ARG A 178 0.13 31.78 -25.86
C ARG A 178 0.87 32.80 -25.00
N TYR A 179 0.27 33.20 -23.87
CA TYR A 179 0.87 34.13 -22.93
C TYR A 179 2.21 33.62 -22.40
N PHE A 180 2.29 32.37 -21.92
CA PHE A 180 3.55 31.84 -21.40
C PHE A 180 4.62 31.65 -22.48
N ASP A 181 4.24 31.30 -23.71
CA ASP A 181 5.17 31.15 -24.84
C ASP A 181 5.90 32.45 -25.17
N GLU A 182 5.24 33.59 -24.99
CA GLU A 182 5.84 34.92 -25.19
C GLU A 182 6.80 35.31 -24.04
N LYS A 183 6.69 34.68 -22.86
CA LYS A 183 7.38 35.11 -21.64
C LYS A 183 8.64 34.31 -21.32
N PHE A 184 8.59 32.98 -21.42
CA PHE A 184 9.72 32.13 -21.02
C PHE A 184 9.67 30.76 -21.69
N GLN A 185 10.78 30.02 -21.60
CA GLN A 185 10.86 28.64 -22.08
C GLN A 185 10.52 27.65 -20.97
N TYR A 186 9.63 26.72 -21.25
CA TYR A 186 9.15 25.74 -20.28
C TYR A 186 8.81 24.40 -20.91
N GLN A 187 8.57 23.41 -20.06
CA GLN A 187 8.02 22.13 -20.47
C GLN A 187 6.66 21.93 -19.81
N VAL A 188 5.76 21.29 -20.54
CA VAL A 188 4.39 21.04 -20.07
C VAL A 188 4.26 19.57 -19.70
N ASP A 189 3.66 19.32 -18.55
CA ASP A 189 3.11 18.02 -18.19
C ASP A 189 1.69 17.90 -18.78
N SER A 190 0.79 18.81 -18.41
CA SER A 190 -0.57 18.88 -18.98
C SER A 190 -1.20 20.26 -18.75
N VAL A 191 -2.19 20.61 -19.56
CA VAL A 191 -3.07 21.78 -19.35
C VAL A 191 -4.49 21.26 -19.32
N ILE A 192 -5.26 21.65 -18.31
CA ILE A 192 -6.63 21.17 -18.09
C ILE A 192 -7.53 22.39 -17.89
N ASP A 193 -8.51 22.58 -18.76
CA ASP A 193 -9.60 23.51 -18.52
C ASP A 193 -10.54 22.86 -17.49
N VAL A 194 -10.50 23.36 -16.25
CA VAL A 194 -11.25 22.78 -15.10
C VAL A 194 -12.70 23.21 -15.14
N TYR A 195 -12.94 24.50 -15.43
CA TYR A 195 -14.25 25.11 -15.44
C TYR A 195 -14.26 26.32 -16.38
N CYS A 196 -15.34 26.54 -17.13
CA CYS A 196 -15.46 27.70 -18.01
C CYS A 196 -16.93 28.11 -18.15
N THR A 197 -17.20 29.38 -17.87
CA THR A 197 -18.50 30.05 -18.04
C THR A 197 -18.30 31.30 -18.89
N GLU A 198 -19.33 32.14 -19.06
CA GLU A 198 -19.16 33.44 -19.74
C GLU A 198 -18.30 34.41 -18.92
N ASP A 199 -18.35 34.33 -17.58
CA ASP A 199 -17.71 35.29 -16.68
C ASP A 199 -16.41 34.79 -16.04
N VAL A 200 -16.27 33.47 -15.85
CA VAL A 200 -15.15 32.85 -15.13
C VAL A 200 -14.63 31.61 -15.85
N GLY A 201 -13.32 31.56 -16.05
CA GLY A 201 -12.53 30.41 -16.48
C GLY A 201 -11.54 30.00 -15.38
N ILE A 202 -11.36 28.68 -15.22
CA ILE A 202 -10.41 28.07 -14.30
C ILE A 202 -9.57 27.06 -15.08
N VAL A 203 -8.25 27.25 -15.07
CA VAL A 203 -7.28 26.38 -15.75
C VAL A 203 -6.27 25.83 -14.77
N GLU A 204 -6.08 24.51 -14.79
CA GLU A 204 -4.98 23.84 -14.10
C GLU A 204 -3.81 23.66 -15.08
N TYR A 205 -2.77 24.46 -14.92
CA TYR A 205 -1.57 24.45 -15.75
C TYR A 205 -0.43 23.70 -15.04
N ARG A 206 -0.05 22.53 -15.55
CA ARG A 206 0.99 21.67 -14.98
C ARG A 206 2.30 21.82 -15.73
N PHE A 207 3.27 22.49 -15.14
CA PHE A 207 4.63 22.62 -15.67
C PHE A 207 5.48 21.37 -15.37
N GLY A 208 6.55 21.19 -16.14
CA GLY A 208 7.53 20.12 -15.93
C GLY A 208 8.34 20.29 -14.64
N SER A 209 8.57 21.55 -14.24
CA SER A 209 9.28 21.91 -13.01
C SER A 209 8.55 23.02 -12.25
N TYR A 210 8.74 23.09 -10.94
CA TYR A 210 8.40 24.32 -10.20
C TYR A 210 9.43 25.40 -10.50
N ARG A 211 10.70 25.06 -10.25
CA ARG A 211 11.82 25.98 -10.36
C ARG A 211 11.96 26.50 -11.80
N CYS A 212 12.01 27.82 -11.94
CA CYS A 212 12.19 28.54 -13.20
C CYS A 212 11.11 28.26 -14.27
N GLN A 213 9.98 27.64 -13.91
CA GLN A 213 8.84 27.45 -14.83
C GLN A 213 7.55 27.89 -14.14
N ALA A 214 6.97 27.07 -13.24
CA ALA A 214 5.76 27.48 -12.53
C ALA A 214 5.97 28.73 -11.67
N GLN A 215 7.14 28.86 -11.05
CA GLN A 215 7.51 30.08 -10.31
C GLN A 215 7.51 31.32 -11.21
N THR A 216 8.02 31.18 -12.44
CA THR A 216 8.11 32.28 -13.41
C THR A 216 6.74 32.63 -13.98
N ALA A 217 5.93 31.62 -14.31
CA ALA A 217 4.53 31.82 -14.71
C ALA A 217 3.76 32.62 -13.65
N ARG A 218 3.85 32.20 -12.39
CA ARG A 218 3.20 32.88 -11.27
C ARG A 218 3.64 34.34 -11.16
N MET A 219 4.94 34.59 -11.16
CA MET A 219 5.49 35.95 -11.10
C MET A 219 5.05 36.82 -12.28
N ALA A 220 5.03 36.29 -13.51
CA ALA A 220 4.61 37.03 -14.70
C ALA A 220 3.14 37.47 -14.60
N ILE A 221 2.27 36.55 -14.19
CA ILE A 221 0.85 36.85 -13.99
C ILE A 221 0.64 37.85 -12.86
N GLU A 222 1.26 37.63 -11.70
CA GLU A 222 1.16 38.53 -10.53
C GLU A 222 1.63 39.95 -10.88
N THR A 223 2.70 40.08 -11.68
CA THR A 223 3.26 41.39 -12.07
C THR A 223 2.37 42.14 -13.06
N GLU A 224 1.82 41.45 -14.06
CA GLU A 224 1.15 42.09 -15.20
C GLU A 224 -0.37 42.18 -15.06
N HIS A 225 -0.98 41.31 -14.24
CA HIS A 225 -2.44 41.18 -14.17
C HIS A 225 -3.04 41.32 -12.76
N MET A 226 -2.27 41.26 -11.67
CA MET A 226 -2.82 41.54 -10.33
C MET A 226 -2.70 43.01 -9.90
N GLY A 227 -1.95 43.83 -10.64
CA GLY A 227 -1.78 45.26 -10.36
C GLY A 227 -2.88 46.19 -10.89
N SER A 228 -3.80 45.70 -11.75
CA SER A 228 -4.72 46.55 -12.54
C SER A 228 -6.21 46.42 -12.19
N GLY A 229 -6.56 45.82 -11.05
CA GLY A 229 -7.97 45.66 -10.65
C GLY A 229 -8.72 44.52 -11.35
N SER A 230 -8.01 43.62 -12.02
CA SER A 230 -8.54 42.37 -12.57
C SER A 230 -8.77 41.32 -11.47
N ASN A 231 -9.93 40.66 -11.49
CA ASN A 231 -10.25 39.49 -10.65
C ASN A 231 -9.50 38.24 -11.15
N LEU A 232 -8.17 38.24 -11.06
CA LEU A 232 -7.34 37.09 -11.41
C LEU A 232 -6.75 36.51 -10.13
N GLU A 233 -6.99 35.22 -9.86
CA GLU A 233 -6.50 34.51 -8.69
C GLU A 233 -5.60 33.34 -9.10
N ILE A 234 -4.49 33.14 -8.37
CA ILE A 234 -3.58 32.01 -8.57
C ILE A 234 -3.52 31.22 -7.28
N LEU A 235 -3.99 29.97 -7.35
CA LEU A 235 -3.88 29.01 -6.27
C LEU A 235 -2.82 27.97 -6.61
N THR A 236 -2.05 27.58 -5.60
CA THR A 236 -1.16 26.42 -5.69
C THR A 236 -1.86 25.25 -5.03
N LEU A 237 -1.86 24.08 -5.69
CA LEU A 237 -2.31 22.85 -5.04
C LEU A 237 -1.32 22.49 -3.92
N ASP A 238 -1.73 22.73 -2.69
CA ASP A 238 -1.10 22.13 -1.52
C ASP A 238 -1.32 20.61 -1.62
N GLY A 239 -0.32 19.83 -1.20
CA GLY A 239 -0.37 18.37 -1.23
C GLY A 239 -1.40 17.74 -0.28
N GLU A 240 -2.32 18.51 0.30
CA GLU A 240 -3.48 18.04 1.03
C GLU A 240 -4.74 18.51 0.29
N GLY A 241 -5.63 17.56 -0.02
CA GLY A 241 -6.72 17.69 -1.01
C GLY A 241 -7.58 18.95 -0.89
N SER A 242 -7.87 19.56 -2.04
CA SER A 242 -8.83 20.63 -2.18
C SER A 242 -10.24 20.07 -2.41
N ASP A 243 -11.09 20.25 -1.39
CA ASP A 243 -12.54 20.43 -1.53
C ASP A 243 -12.83 21.87 -1.11
N SER A 244 -13.20 22.74 -2.06
CA SER A 244 -13.86 24.01 -1.75
C SER A 244 -14.59 24.56 -2.98
N ALA A 245 -15.91 24.49 -2.94
CA ALA A 245 -16.81 25.24 -3.81
C ALA A 245 -16.94 26.69 -3.29
N HIS A 246 -16.86 27.67 -4.19
CA HIS A 246 -17.15 29.08 -3.88
C HIS A 246 -18.66 29.34 -3.89
N GLU A 247 -19.21 29.73 -2.74
CA GLU A 247 -20.54 30.35 -2.62
C GLU A 247 -20.44 31.87 -2.86
N LEU A 248 -21.30 32.38 -3.75
CA LEU A 248 -21.40 33.79 -4.15
C LEU A 248 -21.99 34.68 -3.04
N HIS A 249 -21.29 35.75 -2.67
CA HIS A 249 -21.81 36.81 -1.80
C HIS A 249 -22.30 38.00 -2.63
N MET A 250 -23.60 38.31 -2.55
CA MET A 250 -24.17 39.59 -3.03
C MET A 250 -23.99 40.71 -1.99
N VAL A 251 -23.69 41.92 -2.46
CA VAL A 251 -23.57 43.15 -1.66
C VAL A 251 -24.95 43.81 -1.49
N PRO A 252 -25.43 44.11 -0.27
CA PRO A 252 -26.66 44.89 -0.09
C PRO A 252 -26.39 46.40 -0.13
N GLY A 253 -27.31 47.14 -0.74
CA GLY A 253 -27.31 48.61 -0.83
C GLY A 253 -27.49 49.33 0.52
N PRO A 254 -27.37 50.67 0.54
CA PRO A 254 -27.29 51.45 1.78
C PRO A 254 -28.64 51.49 2.52
N PRO A 255 -28.64 51.45 3.87
CA PRO A 255 -29.87 51.43 4.66
C PRO A 255 -30.49 52.83 4.84
N PRO A 256 -31.82 52.90 5.05
CA PRO A 256 -32.55 54.16 5.30
C PRO A 256 -32.29 54.74 6.71
N PRO A 257 -32.60 56.03 6.94
CA PRO A 257 -32.29 56.71 8.20
C PRO A 257 -33.22 56.27 9.35
N VAL A 258 -32.62 56.11 10.53
CA VAL A 258 -33.26 55.58 11.75
C VAL A 258 -33.95 56.69 12.56
N THR A 259 -35.21 56.48 12.95
CA THR A 259 -36.01 57.38 13.78
C THR A 259 -35.82 57.16 15.29
N SER A 260 -36.13 58.18 16.09
CA SER A 260 -35.83 58.33 17.53
C SER A 260 -36.45 57.30 18.50
N SER A 261 -37.29 56.37 18.03
CA SER A 261 -37.97 55.35 18.85
C SER A 261 -37.13 54.11 19.16
N GLU A 262 -35.93 53.95 18.57
CA GLU A 262 -35.07 52.76 18.77
C GLU A 262 -34.10 52.85 19.96
N ARG A 263 -34.15 53.91 20.76
CA ARG A 263 -33.13 54.20 21.80
C ARG A 263 -33.40 53.62 23.20
N VAL A 264 -34.48 52.87 23.40
CA VAL A 264 -34.85 52.32 24.72
C VAL A 264 -35.33 50.87 24.54
N ALA A 265 -34.70 49.94 25.27
CA ALA A 265 -35.15 48.55 25.32
C ALA A 265 -36.37 48.40 26.25
N ALA A 266 -37.13 47.32 26.08
CA ALA A 266 -38.41 47.09 26.78
C ALA A 266 -38.30 46.99 28.32
N ASP A 267 -37.08 46.89 28.86
CA ASP A 267 -36.74 46.85 30.29
C ASP A 267 -36.39 48.24 30.87
N GLY A 268 -36.51 49.32 30.08
CA GLY A 268 -36.26 50.70 30.51
C GLY A 268 -34.78 51.11 30.53
N ASN A 269 -33.87 50.22 30.13
CA ASN A 269 -32.44 50.53 30.02
C ASN A 269 -32.09 51.12 28.65
N LEU A 270 -31.18 52.09 28.65
CA LEU A 270 -30.61 52.68 27.43
C LEU A 270 -29.78 51.63 26.70
N THR A 271 -30.12 51.34 25.46
CA THR A 271 -29.35 50.46 24.58
C THR A 271 -28.02 51.12 24.25
N ILE A 272 -26.92 50.70 24.92
CA ILE A 272 -25.57 51.20 24.63
C ILE A 272 -25.09 50.60 23.30
N LEU A 273 -25.48 51.25 22.20
CA LEU A 273 -24.94 51.03 20.86
C LEU A 273 -23.58 51.72 20.72
N SER A 274 -22.55 51.16 21.37
CA SER A 274 -21.18 51.56 21.02
C SER A 274 -20.78 50.85 19.72
N LYS A 275 -20.10 51.58 18.81
CA LYS A 275 -19.51 50.97 17.59
C LYS A 275 -18.62 49.75 17.92
N ARG A 276 -18.08 49.67 19.14
CA ARG A 276 -17.23 48.57 19.61
C ARG A 276 -18.03 47.32 19.97
N THR A 277 -19.15 47.47 20.69
CA THR A 277 -20.05 46.37 21.07
C THR A 277 -20.77 45.81 19.84
N GLU A 278 -21.14 46.66 18.89
CA GLU A 278 -21.76 46.19 17.64
C GLU A 278 -20.77 45.46 16.72
N ARG A 279 -19.50 45.89 16.67
CA ARG A 279 -18.43 45.16 15.97
C ARG A 279 -18.14 43.81 16.60
N GLN A 280 -18.24 43.71 17.93
CA GLN A 280 -18.04 42.45 18.65
C GLN A 280 -19.22 41.50 18.44
N ARG A 281 -20.46 42.01 18.48
CA ARG A 281 -21.67 41.23 18.17
C ARG A 281 -21.67 40.74 16.72
N LYS A 282 -21.36 41.61 15.74
CA LYS A 282 -21.20 41.22 14.33
C LYS A 282 -20.05 40.23 14.11
N ARG A 283 -18.98 40.27 14.91
CA ARG A 283 -17.89 39.26 14.88
C ARG A 283 -18.35 37.90 15.44
N LEU A 284 -19.17 37.90 16.50
CA LEU A 284 -19.72 36.68 17.09
C LEU A 284 -20.81 36.08 16.20
N GLU A 285 -21.68 36.89 15.62
CA GLU A 285 -22.68 36.49 14.62
C GLU A 285 -22.01 35.97 13.36
N LYS A 286 -20.96 36.62 12.83
CA LYS A 286 -20.14 36.06 11.74
C LYS A 286 -19.42 34.76 12.11
N LYS A 287 -19.11 34.52 13.39
CA LYS A 287 -18.53 33.24 13.84
C LYS A 287 -19.59 32.15 13.97
N ALA A 288 -20.81 32.51 14.36
CA ALA A 288 -21.95 31.59 14.46
C ALA A 288 -22.51 31.23 13.08
N SER A 289 -22.57 32.18 12.15
CA SER A 289 -23.02 31.99 10.75
C SER A 289 -21.98 31.30 9.86
N LYS A 290 -20.73 31.16 10.34
CA LYS A 290 -19.66 30.36 9.71
C LYS A 290 -19.67 28.90 10.14
N ARG A 291 -20.62 28.46 10.97
CA ARG A 291 -20.84 27.03 11.15
C ARG A 291 -21.53 26.53 9.87
N PRO A 292 -20.91 25.60 9.13
CA PRO A 292 -21.49 25.11 7.90
C PRO A 292 -22.88 24.51 8.20
N PRO A 293 -23.84 24.66 7.29
CA PRO A 293 -25.05 23.84 7.35
C PRO A 293 -24.61 22.37 7.42
N LYS A 294 -25.33 21.53 8.17
CA LYS A 294 -25.12 20.08 8.16
C LYS A 294 -25.36 19.59 6.73
N SER A 295 -24.30 19.61 5.91
CA SER A 295 -24.31 19.06 4.58
C SER A 295 -24.43 17.55 4.70
N ILE A 296 -25.26 17.01 3.82
CA ILE A 296 -25.44 15.59 3.60
C ILE A 296 -24.06 15.03 3.18
N GLY A 297 -23.48 14.17 4.02
CA GLY A 297 -22.30 13.35 3.72
C GLY A 297 -20.96 14.09 3.65
N THR A 298 -20.32 14.35 4.80
CA THR A 298 -18.89 14.68 4.89
C THR A 298 -18.02 13.43 4.68
N GLY A 299 -18.12 12.81 3.52
CA GLY A 299 -17.26 11.71 3.09
C GLY A 299 -16.11 12.22 2.22
N LEU A 300 -15.02 11.45 2.14
CA LEU A 300 -13.84 11.71 1.30
C LEU A 300 -14.17 11.90 -0.20
N PHE A 301 -15.36 11.47 -0.60
CA PHE A 301 -15.90 11.57 -1.94
C PHE A 301 -17.36 12.03 -1.85
N PRO A 302 -17.89 12.69 -2.88
CA PRO A 302 -19.31 13.04 -3.00
C PRO A 302 -20.17 11.81 -3.35
N LEU A 303 -19.84 10.64 -2.79
CA LEU A 303 -20.51 9.37 -3.03
C LEU A 303 -20.97 8.78 -1.69
N PRO A 304 -22.15 8.14 -1.63
CA PRO A 304 -22.57 7.32 -0.50
C PRO A 304 -21.55 6.24 -0.16
N ASP A 305 -21.41 5.93 1.13
CA ASP A 305 -20.44 4.96 1.64
C ASP A 305 -20.67 3.57 1.01
N GLU A 306 -21.92 3.18 0.73
CA GLU A 306 -22.25 1.89 0.11
C GLU A 306 -21.65 1.77 -1.30
N LEU A 307 -21.69 2.86 -2.09
CA LEU A 307 -21.10 2.88 -3.42
C LEU A 307 -19.58 2.87 -3.34
N LEU A 308 -18.99 3.60 -2.40
CA LEU A 308 -17.54 3.60 -2.17
C LEU A 308 -17.04 2.20 -1.78
N LEU A 309 -17.72 1.54 -0.85
CA LEU A 309 -17.39 0.18 -0.43
C LEU A 309 -17.54 -0.80 -1.59
N SER A 310 -18.58 -0.68 -2.40
CA SER A 310 -18.75 -1.51 -3.60
C SER A 310 -17.63 -1.30 -4.61
N ILE A 311 -17.19 -0.05 -4.84
CA ILE A 311 -16.07 0.27 -5.74
C ILE A 311 -14.78 -0.33 -5.19
N PHE A 312 -14.49 -0.11 -3.91
CA PHE A 312 -13.27 -0.61 -3.27
C PHE A 312 -13.24 -2.13 -3.17
N ALA A 313 -14.40 -2.80 -3.11
CA ALA A 313 -14.47 -4.27 -3.11
C ALA A 313 -13.94 -4.90 -4.41
N HIS A 314 -13.87 -4.14 -5.51
CA HIS A 314 -13.25 -4.59 -6.75
C HIS A 314 -11.72 -4.49 -6.75
N LEU A 315 -11.12 -3.77 -5.82
CA LEU A 315 -9.67 -3.62 -5.72
C LEU A 315 -9.02 -4.87 -5.10
N ARG A 316 -7.72 -5.07 -5.37
CA ARG A 316 -6.95 -6.12 -4.68
C ARG A 316 -6.54 -5.63 -3.28
N PRO A 317 -6.32 -6.52 -2.30
CA PRO A 317 -5.82 -6.12 -0.98
C PRO A 317 -4.55 -5.28 -1.04
N SER A 318 -3.62 -5.56 -1.98
CA SER A 318 -2.44 -4.73 -2.22
C SER A 318 -2.75 -3.32 -2.74
N ASP A 319 -3.78 -3.17 -3.57
CA ASP A 319 -4.25 -1.86 -4.03
C ASP A 319 -4.88 -1.09 -2.87
N LEU A 320 -5.67 -1.75 -2.01
CA LEU A 320 -6.28 -1.14 -0.83
C LEU A 320 -5.23 -0.69 0.20
N LEU A 321 -4.17 -1.49 0.42
CA LEU A 321 -3.04 -1.09 1.26
C LEU A 321 -2.29 0.12 0.68
N ARG A 322 -2.12 0.17 -0.66
CA ARG A 322 -1.56 1.35 -1.34
C ARG A 322 -2.50 2.55 -1.22
N LEU A 323 -3.80 2.34 -1.28
CA LEU A 323 -4.82 3.37 -1.14
C LEU A 323 -4.84 3.96 0.28
N GLN A 324 -4.64 3.15 1.33
CA GLN A 324 -4.46 3.64 2.71
C GLN A 324 -3.25 4.57 2.89
N GLN A 325 -2.32 4.60 1.94
CA GLN A 325 -1.12 5.43 2.01
C GLN A 325 -1.26 6.76 1.27
N THR A 326 -2.35 6.99 0.52
CA THR A 326 -2.50 8.19 -0.31
C THR A 326 -2.81 9.44 0.50
N CYS A 327 -3.74 9.38 1.45
CA CYS A 327 -4.06 10.49 2.35
C CYS A 327 -4.61 10.00 3.70
N LYS A 328 -4.60 10.89 4.71
CA LYS A 328 -5.06 10.56 6.08
C LYS A 328 -6.53 10.16 6.10
N SER A 329 -7.37 10.89 5.38
CA SER A 329 -8.81 10.65 5.36
C SER A 329 -9.17 9.33 4.66
N MET A 330 -8.45 8.94 3.60
CA MET A 330 -8.58 7.60 2.99
C MET A 330 -8.15 6.49 3.94
N ARG A 331 -7.02 6.69 4.63
CA ARG A 331 -6.53 5.75 5.63
C ARG A 331 -7.57 5.53 6.72
N GLU A 332 -8.15 6.60 7.23
CA GLU A 332 -9.16 6.53 8.29
C GLU A 332 -10.41 5.82 7.77
N TYR A 333 -10.94 6.24 6.62
CA TYR A 333 -12.11 5.62 5.99
C TYR A 333 -11.95 4.10 5.81
N LEU A 334 -10.84 3.67 5.20
CA LEU A 334 -10.57 2.26 4.96
C LEU A 334 -10.32 1.46 6.25
N ARG A 335 -9.83 2.11 7.32
CA ARG A 335 -9.70 1.48 8.65
C ARG A 335 -11.04 1.35 9.35
N THR A 336 -11.89 2.37 9.28
CA THR A 336 -13.23 2.36 9.86
C THR A 336 -14.07 1.24 9.25
N TRP A 337 -14.02 1.08 7.93
CA TRP A 337 -14.81 0.09 7.20
C TRP A 337 -14.06 -1.19 6.84
N GLU A 338 -12.88 -1.42 7.43
CA GLU A 338 -11.96 -2.48 7.03
C GLU A 338 -12.63 -3.86 7.03
N SER A 339 -13.31 -4.22 8.11
CA SER A 339 -13.94 -5.53 8.27
C SER A 339 -15.04 -5.81 7.24
N VAL A 340 -15.88 -4.80 6.94
CA VAL A 340 -16.98 -4.93 5.97
C VAL A 340 -16.42 -5.05 4.56
N LEU A 341 -15.51 -4.15 4.21
CA LEU A 341 -14.88 -4.11 2.90
C LEU A 341 -14.11 -5.40 2.61
N VAL A 342 -13.27 -5.84 3.55
CA VAL A 342 -12.43 -7.02 3.39
C VAL A 342 -13.26 -8.28 3.24
N LYS A 343 -14.35 -8.41 4.01
CA LYS A 343 -15.26 -9.55 3.88
C LYS A 343 -15.81 -9.65 2.45
N GLU A 344 -16.19 -8.52 1.86
CA GLU A 344 -16.68 -8.48 0.48
C GLU A 344 -15.58 -8.81 -0.54
N VAL A 345 -14.36 -8.29 -0.34
CA VAL A 345 -13.19 -8.62 -1.18
C VAL A 345 -12.88 -10.11 -1.13
N ILE A 346 -12.87 -10.72 0.05
CA ILE A 346 -12.62 -12.14 0.25
C ILE A 346 -13.70 -12.98 -0.42
N ALA A 347 -14.97 -12.66 -0.19
CA ALA A 347 -16.09 -13.38 -0.81
C ALA A 347 -16.02 -13.35 -2.36
N ARG A 348 -15.56 -12.23 -2.94
CA ARG A 348 -15.44 -12.08 -4.40
C ARG A 348 -14.21 -12.75 -5.01
N ARG A 349 -13.08 -12.78 -4.30
CA ARG A 349 -11.77 -13.14 -4.89
C ARG A 349 -11.15 -14.40 -4.31
N TYR A 350 -11.44 -14.71 -3.05
CA TYR A 350 -10.72 -15.70 -2.25
C TYR A 350 -11.66 -16.70 -1.55
N ALA A 351 -12.81 -16.99 -2.17
CA ALA A 351 -13.85 -17.83 -1.59
C ALA A 351 -13.38 -19.28 -1.36
N CYS A 352 -12.44 -19.78 -2.17
CA CYS A 352 -11.88 -21.11 -2.00
C CYS A 352 -10.75 -21.15 -0.97
N LEU A 353 -9.93 -20.10 -0.91
CA LEU A 353 -8.74 -20.00 -0.08
C LEU A 353 -9.05 -19.63 1.37
N GLU A 354 -10.06 -18.79 1.62
CA GLU A 354 -10.43 -18.37 2.99
C GLU A 354 -10.73 -19.57 3.90
N PRO A 355 -11.56 -20.56 3.49
CA PRO A 355 -11.84 -21.70 4.36
C PRO A 355 -10.63 -22.64 4.54
N CYS A 356 -9.65 -22.59 3.63
CA CYS A 356 -8.39 -23.34 3.74
C CYS A 356 -7.46 -22.72 4.80
N LEU A 357 -7.36 -21.39 4.80
CA LEU A 357 -6.35 -20.62 5.55
C LEU A 357 -6.96 -19.82 6.70
N ARG A 358 -7.70 -20.48 7.60
CA ARG A 358 -8.34 -19.81 8.74
C ARG A 358 -7.32 -19.22 9.71
N LEU A 359 -7.68 -18.11 10.34
CA LEU A 359 -6.87 -17.47 11.38
C LEU A 359 -6.91 -18.26 12.70
N PRO A 360 -5.79 -18.36 13.44
CA PRO A 360 -5.80 -18.83 14.81
C PRO A 360 -6.52 -17.83 15.73
N ALA A 361 -7.12 -18.33 16.82
CA ALA A 361 -7.74 -17.50 17.84
C ALA A 361 -6.66 -16.80 18.68
N LEU A 362 -6.89 -15.54 19.05
CA LEU A 362 -6.00 -14.79 19.92
C LEU A 362 -6.25 -15.17 21.37
N MET A 363 -5.20 -15.16 22.18
CA MET A 363 -5.27 -15.56 23.59
C MET A 363 -6.26 -14.69 24.39
N LYS A 364 -6.36 -13.41 24.03
CA LYS A 364 -7.31 -12.44 24.62
C LYS A 364 -8.79 -12.76 24.39
N ASP A 365 -9.10 -13.55 23.34
CA ASP A 365 -10.46 -13.88 22.94
C ASP A 365 -10.90 -15.26 23.51
N ILE A 366 -9.98 -15.98 24.17
CA ILE A 366 -10.26 -17.27 24.84
C ILE A 366 -10.70 -17.02 26.28
N ASP A 367 -11.62 -17.84 26.79
CA ASP A 367 -12.03 -17.82 28.20
C ASP A 367 -10.80 -17.86 29.14
N PRO A 368 -10.61 -16.84 30.01
CA PRO A 368 -9.55 -16.79 31.01
C PRO A 368 -9.41 -18.05 31.86
N SER A 369 -10.48 -18.80 32.09
CA SER A 369 -10.45 -20.05 32.87
C SER A 369 -9.54 -21.13 32.27
N ILE A 370 -9.37 -21.12 30.94
CA ILE A 370 -8.60 -22.12 30.18
C ILE A 370 -7.14 -21.68 30.01
N HIS A 371 -6.81 -20.41 30.30
CA HIS A 371 -5.46 -19.85 30.09
C HIS A 371 -4.36 -20.62 30.83
N PRO A 372 -4.51 -21.02 32.11
CA PRO A 372 -3.48 -21.79 32.81
C PRO A 372 -3.20 -23.14 32.16
N ALA A 373 -4.26 -23.83 31.70
CA ALA A 373 -4.16 -25.12 31.01
C ALA A 373 -3.44 -24.99 29.65
N LEU A 374 -3.71 -23.91 28.91
CA LEU A 374 -3.06 -23.63 27.64
C LEU A 374 -1.57 -23.29 27.84
N LEU A 375 -1.23 -22.49 28.85
CA LEU A 375 0.13 -22.03 29.15
C LEU A 375 0.97 -23.04 29.95
N HIS A 376 0.41 -24.21 30.31
CA HIS A 376 1.09 -25.20 31.14
C HIS A 376 2.47 -25.60 30.56
N PRO A 377 3.58 -25.47 31.31
CA PRO A 377 4.94 -25.66 30.79
C PRO A 377 5.20 -27.05 30.16
N GLU A 378 4.67 -28.12 30.75
CA GLU A 378 4.83 -29.48 30.20
C GLU A 378 4.12 -29.63 28.85
N ARG A 379 2.98 -28.96 28.69
CA ARG A 379 2.22 -28.95 27.44
C ARG A 379 2.96 -28.17 26.38
N GLN A 380 3.45 -26.96 26.71
CA GLN A 380 4.27 -26.15 25.81
C GLN A 380 5.57 -26.88 25.41
N GLY A 381 6.19 -27.59 26.34
CA GLY A 381 7.35 -28.43 26.07
C GLY A 381 7.06 -29.63 25.14
N GLY A 382 5.88 -30.24 25.32
CA GLY A 382 5.38 -31.42 24.58
C GLY A 382 4.73 -31.12 23.23
N MET A 383 4.45 -29.85 22.91
CA MET A 383 3.99 -29.40 21.58
C MET A 383 5.11 -29.47 20.54
N GLY A 384 5.62 -30.68 20.28
CA GLY A 384 6.68 -30.95 19.30
C GLY A 384 6.29 -30.73 17.84
N ILE A 385 5.10 -30.21 17.57
CA ILE A 385 4.62 -29.85 16.23
C ILE A 385 5.43 -28.66 15.68
N HIS A 386 5.83 -27.70 16.53
CA HIS A 386 6.61 -26.54 16.09
C HIS A 386 8.11 -26.82 15.94
N LYS A 387 8.68 -27.71 16.78
CA LYS A 387 10.13 -28.02 16.80
C LYS A 387 10.63 -28.77 15.55
N LYS A 388 9.72 -29.09 14.63
CA LYS A 388 9.96 -29.92 13.46
C LYS A 388 10.24 -29.11 12.19
N PHE A 389 9.73 -27.88 12.09
CA PHE A 389 9.84 -27.07 10.89
C PHE A 389 11.00 -26.07 11.02
N GLN A 390 11.92 -26.08 10.05
CA GLN A 390 13.04 -25.12 10.01
C GLN A 390 12.62 -23.73 9.53
N HIS A 391 11.46 -23.62 8.88
CA HIS A 391 10.99 -22.43 8.17
C HIS A 391 9.72 -21.81 8.78
N VAL A 392 9.35 -22.23 10.00
CA VAL A 392 8.18 -21.71 10.73
C VAL A 392 8.62 -21.34 12.14
N LEU A 393 8.35 -20.08 12.55
CA LEU A 393 8.58 -19.66 13.92
C LEU A 393 7.47 -20.25 14.80
N PRO A 394 7.77 -20.79 15.99
CA PRO A 394 6.72 -21.14 16.95
C PRO A 394 5.85 -19.92 17.27
N ALA A 395 4.55 -20.15 17.45
CA ALA A 395 3.62 -19.12 17.89
C ALA A 395 3.96 -18.67 19.32
N ASP A 396 3.80 -17.38 19.60
CA ASP A 396 3.91 -16.87 20.96
C ASP A 396 2.70 -17.33 21.79
N PRO A 397 2.90 -18.16 22.83
CA PRO A 397 1.82 -18.73 23.61
C PRO A 397 1.04 -17.69 24.41
N THR A 398 1.62 -16.50 24.64
CA THR A 398 0.96 -15.41 25.36
C THR A 398 0.00 -14.61 24.48
N CYS A 399 0.22 -14.62 23.17
CA CYS A 399 -0.56 -13.83 22.21
C CYS A 399 -1.61 -14.67 21.47
N ILE A 400 -1.32 -15.95 21.22
CA ILE A 400 -2.12 -16.83 20.35
C ILE A 400 -2.53 -18.08 21.13
N CYS A 401 -3.77 -18.51 20.93
CA CYS A 401 -4.22 -19.79 21.46
C CYS A 401 -3.33 -20.92 20.97
N THR A 402 -2.86 -21.75 21.90
CA THR A 402 -1.97 -22.87 21.60
C THR A 402 -2.71 -24.20 21.49
N CYS A 403 -4.03 -24.21 21.25
CA CYS A 403 -4.73 -25.46 20.91
C CYS A 403 -4.20 -26.02 19.57
N LEU A 404 -4.39 -27.32 19.32
CA LEU A 404 -3.87 -27.98 18.12
C LEU A 404 -4.35 -27.29 16.83
N THR A 405 -5.64 -26.97 16.75
CA THR A 405 -6.22 -26.23 15.63
C THR A 405 -5.52 -24.90 15.37
N CYS A 406 -5.29 -24.07 16.39
CA CYS A 406 -4.67 -22.76 16.22
C CYS A 406 -3.17 -22.86 15.87
N ILE A 407 -2.47 -23.85 16.40
CA ILE A 407 -1.09 -24.16 16.02
C ILE A 407 -0.99 -24.50 14.53
N LEU A 408 -1.87 -25.36 14.04
CA LEU A 408 -1.87 -25.76 12.63
C LEU A 408 -2.19 -24.56 11.72
N ARG A 409 -3.17 -23.73 12.11
CA ARG A 409 -3.52 -22.49 11.40
C ARG A 409 -2.33 -21.52 11.33
N TRP A 410 -1.65 -21.29 12.45
CA TRP A 410 -0.44 -20.47 12.50
C TRP A 410 0.63 -21.00 11.54
N ASN A 411 0.93 -22.30 11.61
CA ASN A 411 1.92 -22.94 10.75
C ASN A 411 1.55 -22.79 9.26
N SER A 412 0.27 -22.99 8.90
CA SER A 412 -0.21 -22.82 7.53
C SER A 412 -0.04 -21.39 7.02
N LEU A 413 -0.29 -20.38 7.85
CA LEU A 413 -0.09 -18.98 7.47
C LEU A 413 1.40 -18.64 7.28
N CYS A 414 2.28 -19.10 8.19
CA CYS A 414 3.72 -18.91 8.04
C CYS A 414 4.26 -19.59 6.77
N LEU A 415 3.79 -20.81 6.48
CA LEU A 415 4.13 -21.56 5.27
C LEU A 415 3.76 -20.81 4.00
N VAL A 416 2.57 -20.22 3.95
CA VAL A 416 2.10 -19.43 2.80
C VAL A 416 3.04 -18.25 2.52
N VAL A 417 3.46 -17.55 3.57
CA VAL A 417 4.36 -16.39 3.45
C VAL A 417 5.77 -16.83 3.06
N ASP A 418 6.30 -17.91 3.65
CA ASP A 418 7.61 -18.46 3.28
C ASP A 418 7.61 -18.98 1.83
N PHE A 419 6.56 -19.70 1.42
CA PHE A 419 6.40 -20.17 0.04
C PHE A 419 6.36 -19.02 -0.96
N ALA A 420 5.72 -17.90 -0.60
CA ALA A 420 5.71 -16.69 -1.42
C ALA A 420 7.10 -16.05 -1.56
N HIS A 421 7.89 -16.01 -0.48
CA HIS A 421 9.26 -15.51 -0.49
C HIS A 421 10.12 -16.27 -1.51
N TRP A 422 9.96 -17.60 -1.61
CA TRP A 422 10.75 -18.44 -2.50
C TRP A 422 10.22 -18.58 -3.93
N GLN A 423 9.06 -17.98 -4.27
CA GLN A 423 8.55 -18.04 -5.65
C GLN A 423 9.53 -17.52 -6.72
N PRO A 424 10.28 -16.42 -6.52
CA PRO A 424 11.26 -15.96 -7.50
C PRO A 424 12.32 -17.04 -7.82
N ASN A 425 12.84 -17.72 -6.79
CA ASN A 425 13.81 -18.82 -6.96
C ASN A 425 13.20 -20.00 -7.73
N LEU A 426 11.97 -20.38 -7.40
CA LEU A 426 11.26 -21.47 -8.07
C LEU A 426 10.99 -21.15 -9.55
N ASP A 427 10.70 -19.88 -9.88
CA ASP A 427 10.42 -19.46 -11.24
C ASP A 427 11.68 -19.29 -12.09
N SER A 428 12.78 -18.82 -11.49
CA SER A 428 14.08 -18.71 -12.18
C SER A 428 14.84 -20.04 -12.26
N GLY A 429 14.39 -21.08 -11.55
CA GLY A 429 15.11 -22.35 -11.40
C GLY A 429 16.36 -22.22 -10.50
N THR A 430 16.48 -21.13 -9.73
CA THR A 430 17.57 -20.96 -8.78
C THR A 430 17.33 -21.87 -7.56
N PRO A 431 18.31 -22.69 -7.14
CA PRO A 431 18.18 -23.53 -5.96
C PRO A 431 17.83 -22.72 -4.69
N ILE A 432 16.90 -23.23 -3.89
CA ILE A 432 16.61 -22.69 -2.56
C ILE A 432 17.77 -23.11 -1.64
N PRO A 433 18.36 -22.19 -0.86
CA PRO A 433 19.42 -22.50 0.08
C PRO A 433 18.99 -23.56 1.10
N MET A 434 19.69 -24.69 1.11
CA MET A 434 19.43 -25.78 2.05
C MET A 434 20.17 -25.57 3.37
N ILE A 435 19.44 -25.78 4.47
CA ILE A 435 19.96 -25.65 5.82
C ILE A 435 20.49 -27.02 6.27
N PRO A 436 21.80 -27.15 6.57
CA PRO A 436 22.34 -28.40 7.09
C PRO A 436 21.70 -28.77 8.42
N ARG A 437 21.54 -30.08 8.68
CA ARG A 437 21.02 -30.57 9.95
C ARG A 437 21.79 -30.00 11.14
N GLY A 438 21.05 -29.54 12.16
CA GLY A 438 21.62 -28.98 13.39
C GLY A 438 22.19 -27.57 13.26
N LYS A 439 22.11 -26.92 12.09
CA LYS A 439 22.52 -25.51 11.92
C LYS A 439 21.30 -24.58 11.92
N LEU A 440 21.48 -23.42 12.53
CA LEU A 440 20.54 -22.31 12.53
C LEU A 440 21.24 -21.09 11.93
N PRO A 441 21.18 -20.90 10.60
CA PRO A 441 21.83 -19.77 9.98
C PRO A 441 21.02 -18.49 10.23
N VAL A 442 21.73 -17.39 10.48
CA VAL A 442 21.14 -16.07 10.81
C VAL A 442 20.10 -15.62 9.78
N TRP A 443 20.40 -15.79 8.48
CA TRP A 443 19.46 -15.40 7.42
C TRP A 443 18.10 -16.12 7.53
N ASN A 444 18.08 -17.35 8.05
CA ASN A 444 16.83 -18.10 8.22
C ASN A 444 16.08 -17.63 9.46
N GLU A 445 16.78 -17.33 10.54
CA GLU A 445 16.16 -16.74 11.73
C GLU A 445 15.50 -15.40 11.39
N ASP A 446 16.21 -14.54 10.67
CA ASP A 446 15.70 -13.26 10.20
C ASP A 446 14.47 -13.44 9.29
N LEU A 447 14.57 -14.32 8.28
CA LEU A 447 13.47 -14.58 7.34
C LEU A 447 12.22 -15.10 8.07
N VAL A 448 12.38 -16.08 8.95
CA VAL A 448 11.24 -16.70 9.63
C VAL A 448 10.63 -15.72 10.65
N ALA A 449 11.43 -14.85 11.27
CA ALA A 449 10.95 -13.75 12.10
C ALA A 449 10.19 -12.68 11.30
N GLU A 450 10.66 -12.32 10.10
CA GLU A 450 9.96 -11.41 9.19
C GLU A 450 8.62 -12.00 8.73
N ASN A 451 8.59 -13.28 8.37
CA ASN A 451 7.37 -13.99 8.00
C ASN A 451 6.36 -13.99 9.15
N ALA A 452 6.82 -14.27 10.38
CA ALA A 452 5.98 -14.22 11.57
C ALA A 452 5.38 -12.83 11.82
N LYS A 453 6.13 -11.73 11.59
CA LYS A 453 5.61 -10.36 11.69
C LYS A 453 4.47 -10.08 10.71
N ILE A 454 4.55 -10.62 9.48
CA ILE A 454 3.47 -10.50 8.49
C ILE A 454 2.22 -11.24 8.97
N VAL A 455 2.38 -12.47 9.46
CA VAL A 455 1.26 -13.27 9.98
C VAL A 455 0.63 -12.59 11.21
N GLN A 456 1.44 -12.05 12.13
CA GLN A 456 0.94 -11.28 13.28
C GLN A 456 0.09 -10.08 12.87
N ARG A 457 0.48 -9.35 11.82
CA ARG A 457 -0.35 -8.26 11.27
C ARG A 457 -1.67 -8.77 10.73
N ALA A 458 -1.68 -9.93 10.06
CA ALA A 458 -2.89 -10.56 9.54
C ALA A 458 -3.86 -11.01 10.65
N LEU A 459 -3.37 -11.32 11.86
CA LEU A 459 -4.24 -11.64 13.00
C LEU A 459 -5.01 -10.41 13.54
N VAL A 460 -4.47 -9.21 13.33
CA VAL A 460 -5.03 -7.97 13.88
C VAL A 460 -5.82 -7.19 12.82
N SER A 461 -5.37 -7.21 11.57
CA SER A 461 -5.97 -6.46 10.47
C SER A 461 -6.56 -7.42 9.44
N PRO A 462 -7.90 -7.40 9.23
CA PRO A 462 -8.54 -8.13 8.16
C PRO A 462 -7.90 -7.88 6.79
N LEU A 463 -7.48 -6.63 6.52
CA LEU A 463 -6.85 -6.29 5.24
C LEU A 463 -5.51 -7.00 5.05
N TRP A 464 -4.71 -7.12 6.11
CA TRP A 464 -3.47 -7.92 6.07
C TRP A 464 -3.76 -9.41 5.90
N TYR A 465 -4.84 -9.95 6.47
CA TYR A 465 -5.26 -11.33 6.20
C TYR A 465 -5.63 -11.53 4.73
N ALA A 466 -6.47 -10.66 4.15
CA ALA A 466 -6.78 -10.72 2.72
C ALA A 466 -5.53 -10.57 1.85
N ARG A 467 -4.53 -9.78 2.29
CA ARG A 467 -3.23 -9.68 1.61
C ARG A 467 -2.46 -11.00 1.63
N VAL A 468 -2.50 -11.77 2.72
CA VAL A 468 -1.91 -13.12 2.76
C VAL A 468 -2.61 -14.03 1.75
N LEU A 469 -3.94 -13.97 1.64
CA LEU A 469 -4.69 -14.74 0.62
C LEU A 469 -4.33 -14.33 -0.81
N GLU A 470 -4.22 -13.03 -1.09
CA GLU A 470 -3.79 -12.52 -2.41
C GLU A 470 -2.40 -13.04 -2.79
N VAL A 471 -1.46 -12.99 -1.84
CA VAL A 471 -0.10 -13.49 -2.02
C VAL A 471 -0.12 -14.99 -2.27
N HIS A 472 -0.93 -15.75 -1.53
CA HIS A 472 -1.05 -17.20 -1.72
C HIS A 472 -1.65 -17.58 -3.07
N LEU A 473 -2.68 -16.86 -3.51
CA LEU A 473 -3.27 -17.06 -4.84
C LEU A 473 -2.22 -16.84 -5.92
N SER A 474 -1.41 -15.79 -5.78
CA SER A 474 -0.30 -15.52 -6.71
C SER A 474 0.72 -16.65 -6.72
N SER A 475 1.18 -17.12 -5.55
CA SER A 475 2.11 -18.25 -5.42
C SER A 475 1.56 -19.54 -6.03
N THR A 476 0.28 -19.84 -5.77
CA THR A 476 -0.42 -21.02 -6.32
C THR A 476 -0.56 -20.94 -7.83
N THR A 477 -0.96 -19.78 -8.36
CA THR A 477 -1.08 -19.52 -9.81
C THR A 477 0.26 -19.70 -10.52
N ARG A 478 1.33 -19.13 -9.96
CA ARG A 478 2.71 -19.27 -10.49
C ARG A 478 3.15 -20.73 -10.48
N SER A 479 2.88 -21.45 -9.39
CA SER A 479 3.23 -22.86 -9.27
C SER A 479 2.48 -23.72 -10.30
N ILE A 480 1.16 -23.61 -10.39
CA ILE A 480 0.35 -24.35 -11.38
C ILE A 480 0.84 -24.06 -12.80
N ARG A 481 1.14 -22.79 -13.13
CA ARG A 481 1.69 -22.40 -14.43
C ARG A 481 3.03 -23.09 -14.71
N ARG A 482 3.96 -23.08 -13.74
CA ARG A 482 5.27 -23.73 -13.85
C ARG A 482 5.13 -25.23 -14.06
N HIS A 483 4.27 -25.90 -13.30
CA HIS A 483 4.03 -27.32 -13.42
C HIS A 483 3.33 -27.70 -14.74
N ALA A 484 2.44 -26.85 -15.26
CA ALA A 484 1.80 -27.04 -16.56
C ALA A 484 2.78 -26.87 -17.74
N ALA A 485 3.80 -26.03 -17.59
CA ALA A 485 4.84 -25.81 -18.60
C ALA A 485 5.92 -26.93 -18.61
N ASN A 486 6.03 -27.71 -17.54
CA ASN A 486 7.02 -28.78 -17.43
C ASN A 486 6.64 -29.96 -18.34
N GLN A 487 7.38 -30.14 -19.44
CA GLN A 487 7.16 -31.20 -20.42
C GLN A 487 7.30 -32.63 -19.85
N GLY A 488 8.04 -32.79 -18.73
CA GLY A 488 8.19 -34.06 -18.04
C GLY A 488 6.96 -34.47 -17.22
N ASN A 489 6.12 -33.51 -16.83
CA ASN A 489 4.91 -33.77 -16.04
C ASN A 489 3.68 -33.91 -16.96
N ARG A 490 3.34 -35.15 -17.31
CA ARG A 490 2.19 -35.43 -18.20
C ARG A 490 0.82 -35.29 -17.53
N ARG A 491 0.76 -35.14 -16.19
CA ARG A 491 -0.50 -35.06 -15.44
C ARG A 491 -0.78 -33.62 -15.01
N ARG A 492 -1.73 -32.96 -15.68
CA ARG A 492 -2.27 -31.67 -15.24
C ARG A 492 -3.27 -31.88 -14.12
N ARG A 493 -2.88 -31.59 -12.88
CA ARG A 493 -3.75 -31.85 -11.71
C ARG A 493 -4.74 -30.71 -11.45
N PHE A 494 -4.35 -29.47 -11.75
CA PHE A 494 -5.24 -28.31 -11.73
C PHE A 494 -5.47 -27.79 -13.16
N ARG A 495 -6.73 -27.46 -13.47
CA ARG A 495 -7.11 -26.85 -14.76
C ARG A 495 -7.23 -25.35 -14.59
N MET A 496 -6.23 -24.62 -15.06
CA MET A 496 -6.18 -23.15 -15.03
C MET A 496 -5.98 -22.62 -16.44
N ALA A 497 -6.94 -21.83 -16.93
CA ALA A 497 -6.88 -21.12 -18.19
C ALA A 497 -6.17 -19.77 -18.04
N LYS A 498 -5.86 -19.10 -19.15
CA LYS A 498 -5.19 -17.79 -19.12
C LYS A 498 -6.12 -16.70 -18.55
N GLU A 499 -7.41 -16.85 -18.78
CA GLU A 499 -8.47 -15.99 -18.27
C GLU A 499 -8.58 -16.09 -16.74
N ASP A 500 -8.48 -17.31 -16.19
CA ASP A 500 -8.48 -17.56 -14.75
C ASP A 500 -7.31 -16.81 -14.08
N GLU A 501 -6.12 -16.91 -14.67
CA GLU A 501 -4.92 -16.21 -14.20
C GLU A 501 -5.10 -14.68 -14.22
N MET A 502 -5.68 -14.12 -15.29
CA MET A 502 -5.91 -12.68 -15.41
C MET A 502 -6.99 -12.17 -14.46
N SER A 503 -7.99 -13.00 -14.11
CA SER A 503 -9.09 -12.62 -13.21
C SER A 503 -8.58 -12.20 -11.82
N GLY A 504 -7.48 -12.81 -11.37
CA GLY A 504 -6.97 -12.64 -10.00
C GLY A 504 -7.99 -13.10 -8.94
N THR A 505 -8.72 -14.18 -9.25
CA THR A 505 -9.67 -14.85 -8.35
C THR A 505 -9.30 -16.32 -8.22
N ASP A 506 -9.77 -16.97 -7.16
CA ASP A 506 -9.49 -18.37 -6.88
C ASP A 506 -10.55 -19.34 -7.39
N GLU A 507 -11.48 -18.87 -8.24
CA GLU A 507 -12.63 -19.65 -8.74
C GLU A 507 -12.21 -20.94 -9.47
N PHE A 508 -11.09 -20.91 -10.19
CA PHE A 508 -10.57 -22.10 -10.88
C PHE A 508 -10.21 -23.24 -9.90
N LEU A 509 -9.95 -22.94 -8.62
CA LEU A 509 -9.71 -23.94 -7.59
C LEU A 509 -10.98 -24.68 -7.17
N GLN A 510 -12.18 -24.27 -7.57
CA GLN A 510 -13.40 -25.05 -7.34
C GLN A 510 -13.45 -26.32 -8.19
N ARG A 511 -12.72 -26.34 -9.31
CA ARG A 511 -12.64 -27.49 -10.21
C ARG A 511 -11.94 -28.67 -9.49
N SER A 512 -12.16 -29.87 -10.01
CA SER A 512 -11.52 -31.10 -9.48
C SER A 512 -10.00 -30.99 -9.47
N GLY A 513 -9.38 -31.47 -8.41
CA GLY A 513 -7.93 -31.49 -8.24
C GLY A 513 -7.50 -32.41 -7.10
N PRO A 514 -6.20 -32.62 -6.90
CA PRO A 514 -5.68 -33.46 -5.83
C PRO A 514 -5.86 -32.74 -4.48
N PRO A 515 -6.16 -33.48 -3.40
CA PRO A 515 -6.10 -32.92 -2.06
C PRO A 515 -4.65 -32.57 -1.71
N THR A 516 -4.45 -31.43 -1.06
CA THR A 516 -3.13 -30.94 -0.64
C THR A 516 -3.13 -30.63 0.86
N MET A 517 -3.41 -31.66 1.65
CA MET A 517 -3.48 -31.57 3.12
C MET A 517 -2.10 -31.60 3.79
N ASP A 518 -1.09 -32.15 3.13
CA ASP A 518 0.21 -32.40 3.75
C ASP A 518 1.01 -31.10 3.93
N PHE A 519 1.54 -30.91 5.14
CA PHE A 519 2.41 -29.79 5.47
C PHE A 519 3.79 -29.96 4.81
N PRO A 520 4.27 -28.97 4.03
CA PRO A 520 5.64 -28.97 3.53
C PRO A 520 6.62 -28.93 4.71
N PHE A 521 7.30 -30.05 4.98
CA PHE A 521 8.20 -30.15 6.13
C PHE A 521 9.56 -29.46 5.88
N HIS A 522 10.04 -29.52 4.64
CA HIS A 522 11.24 -28.83 4.16
C HIS A 522 10.91 -27.95 2.97
N ARG A 523 11.73 -26.92 2.72
CA ARG A 523 11.59 -26.06 1.54
C ARG A 523 11.81 -26.83 0.22
N ASP A 524 12.48 -27.98 0.26
CA ASP A 524 12.57 -28.91 -0.88
C ASP A 524 11.20 -29.34 -1.39
N ASN A 525 10.21 -29.46 -0.51
CA ASN A 525 8.86 -29.84 -0.89
C ASN A 525 8.21 -28.78 -1.80
N TYR A 526 8.67 -27.53 -1.77
CA TYR A 526 8.12 -26.44 -2.60
C TYR A 526 8.34 -26.67 -4.10
N TYR A 527 9.37 -27.41 -4.51
CA TYR A 527 9.60 -27.74 -5.92
C TYR A 527 8.50 -28.60 -6.52
N MET A 528 7.88 -29.45 -5.71
CA MET A 528 6.82 -30.37 -6.12
C MET A 528 5.42 -29.87 -5.73
N LEU A 529 5.34 -28.72 -5.07
CA LEU A 529 4.11 -28.18 -4.51
C LEU A 529 3.33 -27.38 -5.56
N GLU A 530 2.41 -28.05 -6.27
CA GLU A 530 1.52 -27.40 -7.24
C GLU A 530 0.57 -26.39 -6.58
N SER A 531 -0.02 -26.76 -5.44
CA SER A 531 -0.84 -25.89 -4.60
C SER A 531 -0.77 -26.35 -3.15
N TYR A 532 -0.97 -25.42 -2.21
CA TYR A 532 -1.11 -25.75 -0.79
C TYR A 532 -2.49 -25.28 -0.31
N LEU A 533 -3.42 -26.21 -0.16
CA LEU A 533 -4.81 -25.95 0.22
C LEU A 533 -5.12 -26.77 1.47
N PRO A 534 -4.58 -26.38 2.64
CA PRO A 534 -4.81 -27.10 3.88
C PRO A 534 -6.29 -27.07 4.22
N ASN A 535 -6.75 -28.00 5.06
CA ASN A 535 -8.14 -28.08 5.50
C ASN A 535 -9.17 -28.34 4.38
N ARG A 536 -8.74 -28.88 3.22
CA ARG A 536 -9.62 -29.18 2.10
C ARG A 536 -9.34 -30.57 1.53
N GLY A 537 -10.40 -31.31 1.19
CA GLY A 537 -10.35 -32.63 0.57
C GLY A 537 -11.39 -32.78 -0.54
N TRP A 538 -11.06 -33.55 -1.59
CA TRP A 538 -11.99 -33.84 -2.69
C TRP A 538 -12.87 -35.03 -2.33
N SER A 539 -14.19 -34.88 -2.42
CA SER A 539 -15.14 -35.99 -2.33
C SER A 539 -15.53 -36.42 -3.74
N SER A 540 -15.19 -37.65 -4.13
CA SER A 540 -15.63 -38.24 -5.39
C SER A 540 -17.16 -38.37 -5.45
N ASP A 541 -17.77 -38.75 -4.32
CA ASP A 541 -19.19 -39.12 -4.27
C ASP A 541 -20.11 -37.90 -4.38
N LEU A 542 -19.65 -36.76 -3.84
CA LEU A 542 -20.39 -35.49 -3.87
C LEU A 542 -19.89 -34.54 -4.97
N GLU A 543 -18.88 -34.96 -5.74
CA GLU A 543 -18.18 -34.18 -6.78
C GLU A 543 -17.84 -32.74 -6.35
N ARG A 544 -17.49 -32.56 -5.07
CA ARG A 544 -17.24 -31.25 -4.50
C ARG A 544 -16.12 -31.27 -3.47
N TRP A 545 -15.58 -30.08 -3.21
CA TRP A 545 -14.63 -29.87 -2.14
C TRP A 545 -15.32 -29.87 -0.78
N LEU A 546 -14.78 -30.67 0.14
CA LEU A 546 -15.14 -30.66 1.54
C LEU A 546 -14.05 -29.94 2.33
N TYR A 547 -14.48 -29.13 3.30
CA TYR A 547 -13.59 -28.41 4.18
C TYR A 547 -13.60 -29.04 5.57
N MET A 548 -12.44 -29.04 6.22
CA MET A 548 -12.33 -29.55 7.58
C MET A 548 -13.23 -28.76 8.53
N PRO A 549 -13.97 -29.44 9.42
CA PRO A 549 -14.73 -28.78 10.47
C PRO A 549 -13.85 -27.91 11.36
N ASP A 550 -14.45 -26.91 12.00
CA ASP A 550 -13.75 -26.17 13.05
C ASP A 550 -13.68 -27.01 14.34
N TRP A 551 -12.48 -27.47 14.70
CA TRP A 551 -12.25 -28.26 15.90
C TRP A 551 -11.76 -27.43 17.10
N HIS A 552 -11.72 -26.09 16.98
CA HIS A 552 -11.16 -25.22 18.01
C HIS A 552 -11.77 -25.45 19.40
N GLU A 553 -13.10 -25.40 19.53
CA GLU A 553 -13.79 -25.61 20.80
C GLU A 553 -13.55 -27.01 21.39
N ARG A 554 -13.55 -28.03 20.52
CA ARG A 554 -13.25 -29.40 20.93
C ARG A 554 -11.82 -29.53 21.47
N ASP A 555 -10.87 -28.88 20.81
CA ASP A 555 -9.47 -28.88 21.22
C ASP A 555 -9.28 -28.12 22.53
N LEU A 556 -10.01 -27.02 22.76
CA LEU A 556 -10.01 -26.29 24.03
C LEU A 556 -10.56 -27.15 25.16
N HIS A 557 -11.69 -27.83 24.94
CA HIS A 557 -12.27 -28.75 25.92
C HIS A 557 -11.27 -29.85 26.32
N TRP A 558 -10.63 -30.47 25.34
CA TRP A 558 -9.62 -31.50 25.57
C TRP A 558 -8.42 -30.96 26.36
N VAL A 559 -7.96 -29.74 26.08
CA VAL A 559 -6.88 -29.10 26.85
C VAL A 559 -7.33 -28.84 28.29
N SER A 560 -8.55 -28.34 28.49
CA SER A 560 -9.12 -28.06 29.80
C SER A 560 -9.28 -29.33 30.64
N GLU A 561 -9.78 -30.43 30.07
CA GLU A 561 -9.92 -31.70 30.78
C GLU A 561 -8.58 -32.28 31.22
N ARG A 562 -7.55 -32.16 30.37
CA ARG A 562 -6.26 -32.80 30.59
C ARG A 562 -5.31 -31.96 31.46
N TRP A 563 -5.38 -30.64 31.35
CA TRP A 563 -4.43 -29.70 31.97
C TRP A 563 -5.10 -28.62 32.83
N GLY A 564 -6.42 -28.62 32.95
CA GLY A 564 -7.15 -27.76 33.88
C GLY A 564 -6.94 -28.17 35.32
N GLU A 565 -6.96 -27.19 36.22
CA GLU A 565 -6.99 -27.46 37.65
C GLU A 565 -8.33 -28.15 37.98
N LYS A 566 -8.28 -29.37 38.53
CA LYS A 566 -9.47 -29.98 39.13
C LYS A 566 -9.89 -29.07 40.28
N SER A 567 -10.93 -28.27 40.06
CA SER A 567 -11.51 -27.44 41.11
C SER A 567 -11.83 -28.34 42.30
N SER A 568 -11.10 -28.14 43.40
CA SER A 568 -11.35 -28.76 44.70
C SER A 568 -12.66 -28.22 45.25
N THR A 569 -13.78 -28.77 44.77
CA THR A 569 -15.11 -28.54 45.35
C THR A 569 -15.71 -29.88 45.75
N GLY A 570 -15.69 -30.12 47.06
CA GLY A 570 -16.72 -30.86 47.77
C GLY A 570 -16.83 -32.37 47.54
N LYS A 571 -15.84 -33.16 48.00
CA LYS A 571 -16.15 -34.49 48.51
C LYS A 571 -16.26 -34.44 50.04
N ASN A 572 -17.42 -33.98 50.52
CA ASN A 572 -17.97 -34.52 51.75
C ASN A 572 -18.38 -35.97 51.45
N THR A 573 -17.43 -36.89 51.54
CA THR A 573 -17.75 -38.31 51.64
C THR A 573 -17.65 -38.67 53.11
N THR A 574 -18.82 -38.75 53.73
CA THR A 574 -19.04 -39.28 55.07
C THR A 574 -18.30 -40.60 55.24
N MET A 575 -17.44 -40.68 56.26
CA MET A 575 -16.98 -41.94 56.82
C MET A 575 -18.19 -42.82 57.13
N LYS A 576 -18.26 -44.01 56.55
CA LYS A 576 -18.81 -45.18 57.22
C LYS A 576 -17.81 -46.31 57.15
N GLN A 577 -17.45 -46.75 58.34
CA GLN A 577 -16.51 -47.83 58.64
C GLN A 577 -17.02 -49.18 58.13
N ALA A 578 -16.04 -49.98 57.70
CA ALA A 578 -15.88 -51.42 57.87
C ALA A 578 -17.11 -52.28 58.19
N THR A 579 -17.28 -53.35 57.42
CA THR A 579 -17.29 -54.69 58.01
C THR A 579 -16.64 -55.69 57.08
N ASP A 580 -15.85 -56.51 57.74
CA ASP A 580 -15.01 -57.62 57.34
C ASP A 580 -15.85 -58.86 56.99
N GLN A 581 -15.39 -59.66 56.02
CA GLN A 581 -15.43 -61.14 56.05
C GLN A 581 -14.73 -61.72 54.81
N GLY A 582 -13.65 -62.44 55.07
CA GLY A 582 -12.81 -63.12 54.09
C GLY A 582 -13.33 -64.49 53.62
N GLY A 583 -12.67 -65.01 52.58
CA GLY A 583 -12.95 -66.34 52.03
C GLY A 583 -12.17 -66.65 50.74
N THR A 584 -10.86 -66.85 50.89
CA THR A 584 -9.99 -67.79 50.14
C THR A 584 -10.24 -68.14 48.66
N GLY A 585 -9.29 -67.74 47.82
CA GLY A 585 -8.48 -68.70 47.02
C GLY A 585 -8.85 -68.93 45.55
N THR A 586 -8.12 -68.30 44.62
CA THR A 586 -7.32 -68.98 43.57
C THR A 586 -6.46 -67.97 42.81
N GLU A 587 -5.20 -68.33 42.59
CA GLU A 587 -4.19 -67.53 41.89
C GLU A 587 -4.40 -67.57 40.37
N GLU A 588 -4.67 -66.43 39.76
CA GLU A 588 -4.34 -66.17 38.35
C GLU A 588 -3.72 -64.77 38.23
N ARG A 589 -2.42 -64.73 37.93
CA ARG A 589 -1.67 -63.51 37.61
C ARG A 589 -1.94 -63.13 36.16
N GLU A 590 -2.99 -62.34 35.91
CA GLU A 590 -3.11 -61.54 34.71
C GLU A 590 -2.63 -60.11 34.98
N THR A 591 -1.43 -59.80 34.51
CA THR A 591 -0.91 -58.43 34.42
C THR A 591 -1.61 -57.71 33.26
N GLN A 592 -2.73 -57.05 33.54
CA GLN A 592 -3.25 -55.97 32.70
C GLN A 592 -2.35 -54.73 32.82
N SER A 593 -1.34 -54.67 31.95
CA SER A 593 -0.62 -53.44 31.63
C SER A 593 -1.53 -52.53 30.83
N CYS A 594 -1.81 -51.34 31.37
CA CYS A 594 -2.58 -50.29 30.73
C CYS A 594 -1.88 -49.84 29.44
N ASN A 595 -2.47 -50.25 28.31
CA ASN A 595 -2.17 -49.79 26.98
C ASN A 595 -2.26 -48.25 26.90
N SER A 596 -1.14 -47.64 26.55
CA SER A 596 -1.04 -46.32 25.95
C SER A 596 -1.93 -46.28 24.70
N ALA A 597 -3.02 -45.51 24.78
CA ALA A 597 -3.89 -45.28 23.63
C ALA A 597 -3.14 -44.43 22.58
N THR A 598 -2.61 -45.11 21.58
CA THR A 598 -2.11 -44.56 20.32
C THR A 598 -3.27 -43.93 19.54
N ILE A 599 -3.11 -42.66 19.16
CA ILE A 599 -4.01 -41.96 18.23
C ILE A 599 -3.96 -42.67 16.86
N PRO A 600 -5.08 -42.89 16.16
CA PRO A 600 -5.12 -43.70 14.94
C PRO A 600 -4.28 -43.06 13.81
N ALA A 601 -3.34 -43.85 13.28
CA ALA A 601 -2.66 -43.55 12.04
C ALA A 601 -3.67 -43.62 10.88
N LEU A 602 -3.82 -42.50 10.16
CA LEU A 602 -4.46 -42.48 8.86
C LEU A 602 -3.67 -43.37 7.91
N ILE A 603 -4.41 -44.32 7.33
CA ILE A 603 -3.98 -45.36 6.40
C ILE A 603 -3.25 -44.74 5.21
N GLN A 604 -1.99 -45.13 5.02
CA GLN A 604 -1.29 -44.98 3.74
C GLN A 604 -1.84 -46.03 2.76
N PRO A 605 -2.13 -45.70 1.50
CA PRO A 605 -2.33 -46.73 0.48
C PRO A 605 -0.97 -47.37 0.18
N THR A 606 -0.89 -48.67 0.42
CA THR A 606 0.24 -49.51 0.05
C THR A 606 0.38 -49.58 -1.47
N GLU A 607 1.62 -49.43 -1.93
CA GLU A 607 2.07 -49.87 -3.24
C GLU A 607 1.81 -51.38 -3.36
N ASN A 608 0.92 -51.78 -4.26
CA ASN A 608 0.87 -53.12 -4.85
C ASN A 608 0.06 -53.06 -6.15
N ALA A 609 0.72 -52.70 -7.24
CA ALA A 609 0.23 -52.89 -8.60
C ALA A 609 1.38 -53.28 -9.52
N HIS A 610 1.97 -54.43 -9.24
CA HIS A 610 2.63 -55.26 -10.24
C HIS A 610 2.09 -56.69 -10.08
N GLN A 611 1.81 -57.34 -11.20
CA GLN A 611 1.25 -58.68 -11.38
C GLN A 611 -0.27 -58.80 -11.33
N LEU A 612 -0.92 -58.34 -12.41
CA LEU A 612 -2.08 -59.01 -13.02
C LEU A 612 -2.06 -58.67 -14.52
N SER A 613 -1.10 -59.26 -15.22
CA SER A 613 -1.08 -59.36 -16.68
C SER A 613 -0.75 -60.80 -17.05
N GLU A 614 -1.74 -61.68 -16.94
CA GLU A 614 -1.82 -62.93 -17.69
C GLU A 614 -3.14 -63.60 -17.31
N LEU A 615 -4.12 -63.50 -18.23
CA LEU A 615 -5.17 -64.49 -18.53
C LEU A 615 -6.22 -63.83 -19.45
N GLN A 616 -5.75 -63.49 -20.65
CA GLN A 616 -6.48 -63.80 -21.88
C GLN A 616 -5.72 -64.95 -22.56
N LYS A 617 -5.94 -66.16 -22.02
CA LYS A 617 -6.01 -67.44 -22.71
C LYS A 617 -6.60 -68.46 -21.74
#